data_AF-Q9TYJ2-F1
#
_entry.id   AF-Q9TYJ2-F1
#
_cell.length_a   1.000
_cell.length_b   1.000
_cell.length_c   1.000
_cell.angle_alpha   90.00
_cell.angle_beta   90.00
_cell.angle_gamma   90.00
#
_symmetry.space_group_name_H-M   'P 1'
#
loop_
_entity.id
_entity.type
_entity.pdbx_description
1 polymer ?
#
loop_
_entity_poly.entity_id
_entity_poly.type
_entity_poly.pdbx_seq_one_letter_code
_entity_poly.pdbx_strand_id
1 'polypeptide(L)'
;MNMIIWKIKTVFTYTHQCAATMIQMLNWKLSVHGKAAPYGLFNMKTPSGKRVTFNTSHCFESTNEINGYGWKMSWETMKKDYLVDDSLFVKATVKITKMIGIPRKKLKSFDESVEEFSDVILAVEDEKFYVLKKFLASHSSYFKSLFFGSFAEAEKSEITLSEINSAGFQCLLEVLYGESAIDDENVDGILHLAHMNEMAFVIRKCEECLLDKSDRPSRCIFKIAKQYQLEFKGKDHNRSWEI
;
A
#
# COMPACT_ATOMS: atom_id res chain seq x y z
N MET A 1 0.38 3.36 6.36
CA MET A 1 0.59 1.96 6.83
C MET A 1 1.49 1.98 8.07
N ASN A 2 1.04 1.41 9.21
CA ASN A 2 1.91 1.29 10.39
C ASN A 2 3.06 0.32 10.09
N MET A 3 4.30 0.76 10.31
CA MET A 3 5.48 -0.06 10.15
C MET A 3 5.50 -1.16 11.21
N ILE A 4 5.14 -2.39 10.83
CA ILE A 4 5.26 -3.54 11.73
C ILE A 4 6.70 -4.06 11.63
N ILE A 5 7.52 -3.76 12.65
CA ILE A 5 8.85 -4.35 12.80
C ILE A 5 8.71 -5.62 13.63
N TRP A 6 8.81 -6.78 12.99
CA TRP A 6 8.97 -8.04 13.70
C TRP A 6 10.43 -8.20 14.10
N LYS A 7 10.70 -8.27 15.41
CA LYS A 7 12.00 -8.69 15.96
C LYS A 7 11.86 -10.14 16.40
N ILE A 8 12.40 -11.06 15.60
CA ILE A 8 12.51 -12.46 16.00
C ILE A 8 13.89 -12.63 16.64
N LYS A 9 13.90 -13.02 17.93
CA LYS A 9 15.11 -13.46 18.63
C LYS A 9 14.99 -14.97 18.78
N THR A 10 15.80 -15.71 18.03
CA THR A 10 15.87 -17.17 18.13
C THR A 10 17.23 -17.54 18.72
N VAL A 11 17.21 -18.40 19.73
CA VAL A 11 18.41 -19.05 20.28
C VAL A 11 18.39 -20.48 19.77
N PHE A 12 19.43 -20.87 19.06
CA PHE A 12 19.62 -22.26 18.65
C PHE A 12 20.63 -22.89 19.61
N THR A 13 20.23 -23.97 20.28
CA THR A 13 21.14 -24.87 21.00
C THR A 13 21.47 -26.03 20.07
N TYR A 14 22.75 -26.23 19.77
CA TYR A 14 23.19 -27.29 18.86
C TYR A 14 23.53 -28.57 19.65
N THR A 15 22.88 -29.69 19.32
CA THR A 15 23.31 -31.03 19.75
C THR A 15 23.95 -31.75 18.57
N HIS A 16 25.12 -32.35 18.83
CA HIS A 16 26.07 -32.89 17.86
C HIS A 16 25.45 -33.99 16.96
N GLN A 17 25.09 -33.70 15.70
CA GLN A 17 24.93 -34.74 14.68
C GLN A 17 25.10 -34.23 13.23
N CYS A 18 26.11 -34.82 12.57
CA CYS A 18 26.39 -34.87 11.13
C CYS A 18 26.95 -33.64 10.38
N ALA A 19 28.04 -33.92 9.67
CA ALA A 19 28.76 -33.07 8.74
C ALA A 19 28.04 -33.01 7.38
N ALA A 20 27.55 -31.83 7.00
CA ALA A 20 27.36 -31.42 5.61
C ALA A 20 27.21 -29.90 5.54
N THR A 21 27.82 -29.32 4.52
CA THR A 21 28.34 -27.96 4.39
C THR A 21 27.29 -26.87 4.12
N MET A 22 26.13 -26.90 4.78
CA MET A 22 25.19 -25.78 4.84
C MET A 22 24.32 -25.89 6.10
N ILE A 23 24.48 -24.96 7.03
CA ILE A 23 23.44 -24.74 8.04
C ILE A 23 22.30 -24.03 7.31
N GLN A 24 21.28 -24.76 6.93
CA GLN A 24 19.96 -24.18 6.66
C GLN A 24 19.39 -23.79 8.02
N MET A 25 19.17 -22.49 8.27
CA MET A 25 18.35 -22.08 9.40
C MET A 25 16.94 -22.58 9.13
N LEU A 26 16.55 -23.62 9.87
CA LEU A 26 15.31 -24.37 9.73
C LEU A 26 14.10 -23.44 9.67
N ASN A 27 13.45 -23.46 8.51
CA ASN A 27 12.04 -23.15 8.21
C ASN A 27 11.37 -22.11 9.13
N TRP A 28 11.51 -20.83 8.80
CA TRP A 28 10.61 -19.82 9.33
C TRP A 28 9.46 -19.60 8.34
N LYS A 29 8.24 -19.63 8.85
CA LYS A 29 7.03 -19.28 8.10
C LYS A 29 6.63 -17.86 8.46
N LEU A 30 6.83 -16.90 7.55
CA LEU A 30 6.14 -15.62 7.60
C LEU A 30 4.86 -15.77 6.78
N SER A 31 3.72 -15.97 7.45
CA SER A 31 2.43 -15.97 6.77
C SER A 31 1.98 -14.53 6.56
N VAL A 32 1.92 -14.10 5.30
CA VAL A 32 1.27 -12.85 4.91
C VAL A 32 0.00 -13.21 4.15
N HIS A 33 -1.14 -12.70 4.58
CA HIS A 33 -2.37 -12.79 3.80
C HIS A 33 -2.31 -11.70 2.73
N GLY A 34 -2.30 -12.06 1.43
CA GLY A 34 -2.10 -11.13 0.31
C GLY A 34 -0.69 -11.23 -0.33
N LYS A 35 -0.47 -10.54 -1.44
CA LYS A 35 0.87 -10.45 -2.07
C LYS A 35 1.66 -9.35 -1.38
N ALA A 36 2.71 -9.68 -0.65
CA ALA A 36 3.55 -8.68 0.00
C ALA A 36 4.98 -8.72 -0.54
N ALA A 37 5.58 -7.56 -0.76
CA ALA A 37 7.01 -7.44 -1.04
C ALA A 37 7.71 -6.86 0.20
N PRO A 38 8.05 -7.69 1.20
CA PRO A 38 8.93 -7.29 2.28
C PRO A 38 10.39 -7.23 1.87
N TYR A 39 11.05 -6.21 2.41
CA TYR A 39 12.49 -6.10 2.48
C TYR A 39 12.97 -6.66 3.83
N GLY A 40 13.73 -7.76 3.80
CA GLY A 40 14.27 -8.40 4.99
C GLY A 40 15.71 -7.96 5.26
N LEU A 41 15.96 -7.34 6.43
CA LEU A 41 17.30 -7.09 6.92
C LEU A 41 17.65 -8.11 8.02
N PHE A 42 18.52 -9.06 7.70
CA PHE A 42 18.97 -10.06 8.65
C PHE A 42 20.28 -9.61 9.31
N ASN A 43 20.31 -9.52 10.64
CA ASN A 43 21.49 -9.14 11.40
C ASN A 43 21.83 -10.23 12.41
N MET A 44 22.95 -10.91 12.20
CA MET A 44 23.54 -11.75 13.24
C MET A 44 24.40 -10.87 14.15
N LYS A 45 24.22 -11.00 15.46
CA LYS A 45 25.06 -10.32 16.45
C LYS A 45 25.52 -11.33 17.47
N THR A 46 26.80 -11.30 17.78
CA THR A 46 27.37 -12.10 18.85
C THR A 46 27.32 -11.31 20.15
N PRO A 47 27.28 -11.99 21.32
CA PRO A 47 27.55 -11.36 22.60
C PRO A 47 28.91 -10.63 22.66
N SER A 48 29.91 -11.07 21.88
CA SER A 48 31.21 -10.41 21.74
C SER A 48 31.19 -9.12 20.89
N GLY A 49 30.04 -8.73 20.34
CA GLY A 49 29.86 -7.50 19.55
C GLY A 49 30.14 -7.65 18.05
N LYS A 50 30.63 -8.79 17.57
CA LYS A 50 30.77 -9.08 16.13
C LYS A 50 29.40 -9.13 15.47
N ARG A 51 29.29 -8.55 14.27
CA ARG A 51 28.03 -8.46 13.52
C ARG A 51 28.24 -8.89 12.08
N VAL A 52 27.33 -9.72 11.57
CA VAL A 52 27.17 -9.97 10.14
C VAL A 52 25.79 -9.52 9.73
N THR A 53 25.72 -8.76 8.65
CA THR A 53 24.46 -8.25 8.10
C THR A 53 24.28 -8.83 6.70
N PHE A 54 23.10 -9.39 6.46
CA PHE A 54 22.65 -9.86 5.16
C PHE A 54 21.35 -9.15 4.79
N ASN A 55 21.29 -8.65 3.56
CA ASN A 55 20.14 -7.93 3.05
C ASN A 55 19.50 -8.77 1.95
N THR A 56 18.19 -8.94 2.00
CA THR A 56 17.43 -9.57 0.92
C THR A 56 16.11 -8.85 0.73
N SER A 57 15.60 -8.90 -0.49
CA SER A 57 14.27 -8.44 -0.84
C SER A 57 13.53 -9.60 -1.49
N HIS A 58 12.29 -9.83 -1.09
CA HIS A 58 11.50 -10.90 -1.66
C HIS A 58 10.03 -10.52 -1.72
N CYS A 59 9.36 -10.97 -2.78
CA CYS A 59 7.92 -10.91 -2.91
C CYS A 59 7.35 -12.25 -2.44
N PHE A 60 6.64 -12.23 -1.32
CA PHE A 60 5.90 -13.36 -0.80
C PHE A 60 4.55 -13.40 -1.50
N GLU A 61 4.27 -14.50 -2.18
CA GLU A 61 2.94 -14.83 -2.66
C GLU A 61 2.25 -15.70 -1.61
N SER A 62 0.91 -15.78 -1.64
CA SER A 62 0.12 -16.55 -0.66
C SER A 62 0.28 -18.08 -0.81
N THR A 63 1.37 -18.53 -1.41
CA THR A 63 1.74 -19.93 -1.57
C THR A 63 2.31 -20.45 -0.25
N ASN A 64 2.07 -21.73 0.07
CA ASN A 64 2.64 -22.39 1.25
C ASN A 64 4.17 -22.62 1.17
N GLU A 65 4.87 -21.89 0.29
CA GLU A 65 6.29 -22.05 0.06
C GLU A 65 7.09 -21.49 1.23
N ILE A 66 7.94 -22.35 1.80
CA ILE A 66 8.88 -21.98 2.85
C ILE A 66 10.16 -21.53 2.16
N ASN A 67 10.42 -20.23 2.19
CA ASN A 67 11.66 -19.67 1.65
C ASN A 67 12.72 -19.59 2.75
N GLY A 68 13.77 -20.40 2.62
CA GLY A 68 14.96 -20.37 3.47
C GLY A 68 16.08 -19.55 2.84
N TYR A 69 16.78 -18.75 3.65
CA TYR A 69 17.99 -18.04 3.22
C TYR A 69 19.22 -18.70 3.83
N GLY A 70 20.13 -19.17 2.97
CA GLY A 70 21.46 -19.59 3.38
C GLY A 70 22.38 -18.39 3.57
N TRP A 71 23.29 -18.50 4.52
CA TRP A 71 24.41 -17.57 4.69
C TRP A 71 25.66 -18.03 3.95
N LYS A 72 26.44 -17.07 3.46
CA LYS A 72 27.80 -17.32 2.99
C LYS A 72 28.78 -17.08 4.15
N MET A 73 28.90 -18.06 5.04
CA MET A 73 29.87 -18.08 6.13
C MET A 73 30.44 -19.49 6.24
N SER A 74 31.76 -19.62 6.43
CA SER A 74 32.33 -20.94 6.67
C SER A 74 31.91 -21.42 8.06
N TRP A 75 31.73 -22.73 8.20
CA TRP A 75 31.45 -23.38 9.48
C TRP A 75 32.50 -23.02 10.54
N GLU A 76 33.77 -22.97 10.14
CA GLU A 76 34.90 -22.62 11.00
C GLU A 76 34.79 -21.20 11.54
N THR A 77 34.49 -20.23 10.68
CA THR A 77 34.31 -18.83 11.08
C THR A 77 33.08 -18.68 11.98
N MET A 78 31.97 -19.36 11.67
CA MET A 78 30.78 -19.31 12.53
C MET A 78 31.11 -19.81 13.96
N LYS A 79 31.76 -20.97 14.08
CA LYS A 79 32.11 -21.52 15.39
C LYS A 79 33.08 -20.63 16.16
N LYS A 80 34.13 -20.16 15.49
CA LYS A 80 35.20 -19.37 16.12
C LYS A 80 34.71 -18.00 16.57
N ASP A 81 33.92 -17.33 15.73
CA ASP A 81 33.64 -15.92 15.91
C ASP A 81 32.22 -15.63 16.41
N TYR A 82 31.27 -16.56 16.25
CA TYR A 82 29.84 -16.30 16.48
C TYR A 82 29.13 -17.17 17.51
N LEU A 83 29.63 -18.36 17.82
CA LEU A 83 29.11 -19.16 18.93
C LEU A 83 29.52 -18.56 20.27
N VAL A 84 28.57 -18.46 21.20
CA VAL A 84 28.83 -18.14 22.61
C VAL A 84 28.05 -19.15 23.44
N ASP A 85 28.75 -19.88 24.30
CA ASP A 85 28.19 -20.99 25.11
C ASP A 85 27.37 -21.97 24.25
N ASP A 86 27.98 -22.44 23.16
CA ASP A 86 27.39 -23.32 22.14
C ASP A 86 26.07 -22.80 21.52
N SER A 87 25.79 -21.51 21.70
CA SER A 87 24.57 -20.85 21.25
C SER A 87 24.89 -19.80 20.20
N LEU A 88 24.06 -19.78 19.16
CA LEU A 88 24.12 -18.75 18.13
C LEU A 88 22.92 -17.80 18.26
N PHE A 89 23.21 -16.50 18.30
CA PHE A 89 22.19 -15.46 18.39
C PHE A 89 21.95 -14.80 17.02
N VAL A 90 20.79 -15.09 16.43
CA VAL A 90 20.37 -14.47 15.17
C VAL A 90 19.18 -13.54 15.41
N LYS A 91 19.30 -12.31 14.91
CA LYS A 91 18.24 -11.31 14.92
C LYS A 91 17.84 -10.97 13.49
N ALA A 92 16.67 -11.44 13.07
CA ALA A 92 16.08 -10.96 11.83
C ALA A 92 15.25 -9.69 12.10
N THR A 93 15.40 -8.69 11.24
CA THR A 93 14.55 -7.51 11.18
C THR A 93 13.88 -7.50 9.81
N VAL A 94 12.60 -7.85 9.74
CA VAL A 94 11.84 -7.79 8.47
C VAL A 94 11.10 -6.46 8.41
N LYS A 95 11.26 -5.72 7.30
CA LYS A 95 10.51 -4.51 6.99
C LYS A 95 9.60 -4.81 5.80
N ILE A 96 8.29 -4.86 6.03
CA ILE A 96 7.34 -4.94 4.91
C ILE A 96 7.36 -3.60 4.17
N THR A 97 7.79 -3.60 2.90
CA THR A 97 7.94 -2.38 2.10
C THR A 97 6.74 -2.10 1.20
N LYS A 98 6.02 -3.13 0.79
CA LYS A 98 4.80 -3.01 -0.01
C LYS A 98 3.89 -4.19 0.27
N MET A 99 2.58 -3.97 0.33
CA MET A 99 1.58 -5.03 0.30
C MET A 99 0.57 -4.73 -0.82
N ILE A 100 0.12 -5.77 -1.50
CA ILE A 100 -0.81 -5.74 -2.63
C ILE A 100 -1.86 -6.82 -2.37
N GLY A 101 -3.14 -6.50 -2.62
CA GLY A 101 -4.23 -7.47 -2.49
C GLY A 101 -4.74 -7.70 -1.06
N ILE A 102 -4.30 -6.91 -0.07
CA ILE A 102 -5.03 -6.76 1.19
C ILE A 102 -6.01 -5.60 0.99
N PRO A 103 -7.32 -5.80 1.17
CA PRO A 103 -8.29 -4.72 1.09
C PRO A 103 -7.89 -3.60 2.06
N ARG A 104 -7.85 -2.35 1.58
CA ARG A 104 -7.64 -1.21 2.47
C ARG A 104 -8.79 -1.17 3.46
N LYS A 105 -8.49 -0.83 4.71
CA LYS A 105 -9.53 -0.58 5.70
C LYS A 105 -10.38 0.58 5.20
N LYS A 106 -11.68 0.34 4.98
CA LYS A 106 -12.66 1.40 4.69
C LYS A 106 -12.66 2.41 5.85
N LEU A 107 -12.42 3.68 5.54
CA LEU A 107 -12.41 4.78 6.50
C LEU A 107 -13.83 5.27 6.79
N LYS A 108 -14.73 5.15 5.81
CA LYS A 108 -16.14 5.51 5.91
C LYS A 108 -17.02 4.45 5.24
N SER A 109 -18.18 4.16 5.85
CA SER A 109 -19.16 3.28 5.22
C SER A 109 -20.04 4.03 4.23
N PHE A 110 -20.36 3.36 3.12
CA PHE A 110 -21.33 3.77 2.10
C PHE A 110 -22.24 2.58 1.72
N ASP A 111 -22.36 1.59 2.60
CA ASP A 111 -23.23 0.44 2.40
C ASP A 111 -24.68 0.75 2.82
N GLU A 112 -25.54 -0.27 2.85
CA GLU A 112 -26.96 -0.16 3.21
C GLU A 112 -27.19 0.47 4.60
N SER A 113 -26.20 0.45 5.51
CA SER A 113 -26.33 1.07 6.84
C SER A 113 -26.52 2.59 6.81
N VAL A 114 -26.24 3.26 5.69
CA VAL A 114 -26.44 4.70 5.50
C VAL A 114 -27.58 5.05 4.54
N GLU A 115 -28.46 4.09 4.24
CA GLU A 115 -29.59 4.28 3.31
C GLU A 115 -30.51 5.44 3.71
N GLU A 116 -30.78 5.62 5.01
CA GLU A 116 -31.60 6.73 5.54
C GLU A 116 -31.06 8.13 5.12
N PHE A 117 -29.76 8.23 4.84
CA PHE A 117 -29.08 9.47 4.48
C PHE A 117 -28.71 9.55 2.99
N SER A 118 -29.30 8.70 2.16
CA SER A 118 -28.96 8.54 0.74
C SER A 118 -30.19 8.68 -0.16
N ASP A 119 -30.02 9.24 -1.35
CA ASP A 119 -31.10 9.46 -2.33
C ASP A 119 -30.83 8.73 -3.67
N VAL A 120 -29.72 8.01 -3.77
CA VAL A 120 -29.34 7.17 -4.91
C VAL A 120 -28.39 6.05 -4.49
N ILE A 121 -28.48 4.93 -5.19
CA ILE A 121 -27.55 3.80 -5.12
C ILE A 121 -26.69 3.81 -6.39
N LEU A 122 -25.37 3.80 -6.21
CA LEU A 122 -24.42 3.60 -7.30
C LEU A 122 -23.87 2.18 -7.22
N ALA A 123 -24.19 1.35 -8.21
CA ALA A 123 -23.64 0.01 -8.34
C ALA A 123 -22.30 0.08 -9.10
N VAL A 124 -21.21 -0.33 -8.46
CA VAL A 124 -19.85 -0.33 -9.02
C VAL A 124 -19.24 -1.70 -8.79
N GLU A 125 -18.99 -2.43 -9.88
CA GLU A 125 -18.64 -3.85 -9.84
C GLU A 125 -19.66 -4.66 -9.02
N ASP A 126 -19.23 -5.36 -7.97
CA ASP A 126 -20.05 -6.15 -7.05
C ASP A 126 -20.46 -5.38 -5.78
N GLU A 127 -20.16 -4.10 -5.68
CA GLU A 127 -20.47 -3.25 -4.52
C GLU A 127 -21.55 -2.21 -4.82
N LYS A 128 -22.38 -1.93 -3.81
CA LYS A 128 -23.40 -0.86 -3.83
C LYS A 128 -22.99 0.27 -2.92
N PHE A 129 -23.06 1.50 -3.43
CA PHE A 129 -22.71 2.72 -2.72
C PHE A 129 -23.96 3.61 -2.55
N TYR A 130 -24.38 3.81 -1.31
CA TYR A 130 -25.49 4.64 -0.90
C TYR A 130 -24.97 6.07 -0.67
N VAL A 131 -25.41 7.02 -1.50
CA VAL A 131 -24.84 8.38 -1.56
C VAL A 131 -25.91 9.44 -1.83
N LEU A 132 -25.51 10.72 -1.82
CA LEU A 132 -26.36 11.88 -2.12
C LEU A 132 -26.08 12.46 -3.51
N LYS A 133 -27.08 12.46 -4.40
CA LYS A 133 -27.06 13.03 -5.77
C LYS A 133 -26.54 14.46 -5.75
N LYS A 134 -27.14 15.31 -4.92
CA LYS A 134 -26.78 16.74 -4.84
C LYS A 134 -25.36 16.97 -4.33
N PHE A 135 -24.87 16.10 -3.45
CA PHE A 135 -23.51 16.22 -2.92
C PHE A 135 -22.49 15.85 -3.99
N LEU A 136 -22.67 14.74 -4.69
CA LEU A 136 -21.76 14.37 -5.78
C LEU A 136 -21.83 15.36 -6.94
N ALA A 137 -23.03 15.83 -7.32
CA ALA A 137 -23.21 16.82 -8.37
C ALA A 137 -22.59 18.19 -8.04
N SER A 138 -22.45 18.57 -6.77
CA SER A 138 -21.77 19.81 -6.39
C SER A 138 -20.25 19.72 -6.56
N HIS A 139 -19.69 18.50 -6.57
CA HIS A 139 -18.26 18.23 -6.73
C HIS A 139 -17.85 17.73 -8.12
N SER A 140 -18.81 17.43 -9.00
CA SER A 140 -18.56 16.82 -10.31
C SER A 140 -19.62 17.23 -11.34
N SER A 141 -19.17 17.82 -12.44
CA SER A 141 -20.04 18.12 -13.60
C SER A 141 -20.53 16.87 -14.31
N TYR A 142 -19.74 15.78 -14.30
CA TYR A 142 -20.18 14.46 -14.73
C TYR A 142 -21.39 13.98 -13.92
N PHE A 143 -21.29 13.93 -12.59
CA PHE A 143 -22.40 13.49 -11.73
C PHE A 143 -23.60 14.44 -11.78
N LYS A 144 -23.35 15.76 -11.95
CA LYS A 144 -24.43 16.72 -12.21
C LYS A 144 -25.22 16.34 -13.47
N SER A 145 -24.53 16.01 -14.55
CA SER A 145 -25.14 15.61 -15.82
C SER A 145 -25.82 14.24 -15.71
N LEU A 146 -25.23 13.31 -14.96
CA LEU A 146 -25.78 11.97 -14.73
C LEU A 146 -27.10 12.02 -13.95
N PHE A 147 -27.17 12.81 -12.88
CA PHE A 147 -28.32 12.85 -11.97
C PHE A 147 -29.41 13.86 -12.35
N PHE A 148 -29.03 14.96 -13.02
CA PHE A 148 -29.94 16.07 -13.30
C PHE A 148 -29.95 16.47 -14.79
N GLY A 149 -29.27 15.69 -15.64
CA GLY A 149 -29.39 15.82 -17.09
C GLY A 149 -30.66 15.17 -17.63
N SER A 150 -30.79 15.15 -18.95
CA SER A 150 -31.94 14.59 -19.66
C SER A 150 -31.78 13.10 -19.99
N PHE A 151 -30.87 12.40 -19.31
CA PHE A 151 -30.62 10.97 -19.53
C PHE A 151 -31.59 10.10 -18.71
N ALA A 152 -31.79 8.85 -19.12
CA ALA A 152 -32.69 7.92 -18.44
C ALA A 152 -32.26 7.62 -16.99
N GLU A 153 -30.99 7.83 -16.67
CA GLU A 153 -30.38 7.67 -15.36
C GLU A 153 -30.95 8.62 -14.30
N ALA A 154 -31.40 9.81 -14.70
CA ALA A 154 -31.89 10.82 -13.76
C ALA A 154 -33.10 10.32 -12.91
N GLU A 155 -33.95 9.50 -13.53
CA GLU A 155 -35.16 8.93 -12.93
C GLU A 155 -34.91 7.61 -12.16
N LYS A 156 -33.69 7.05 -12.20
CA LYS A 156 -33.37 5.79 -11.52
C LYS A 156 -33.00 6.03 -10.05
N SER A 157 -33.41 5.09 -9.19
CA SER A 157 -32.95 5.00 -7.80
C SER A 157 -31.61 4.26 -7.68
N GLU A 158 -31.30 3.36 -8.63
CA GLU A 158 -30.04 2.63 -8.73
C GLU A 158 -29.41 2.84 -10.11
N ILE A 159 -28.16 3.28 -10.15
CA ILE A 159 -27.39 3.55 -11.38
C ILE A 159 -26.11 2.72 -11.37
N THR A 160 -25.90 1.92 -12.41
CA THR A 160 -24.65 1.16 -12.59
C THR A 160 -23.59 2.04 -13.24
N LEU A 161 -22.42 2.16 -12.60
CA LEU A 161 -21.25 2.81 -13.18
C LEU A 161 -20.32 1.73 -13.74
N SER A 162 -20.06 1.80 -15.04
CA SER A 162 -19.09 0.94 -15.72
C SER A 162 -17.69 1.59 -15.72
N GLU A 163 -16.65 0.79 -15.96
CA GLU A 163 -15.25 1.24 -16.10
C GLU A 163 -14.59 1.82 -14.83
N ILE A 164 -15.23 1.65 -13.67
CA ILE A 164 -14.71 2.08 -12.37
C ILE A 164 -14.57 0.84 -11.46
N ASN A 165 -13.41 0.69 -10.80
CA ASN A 165 -13.25 -0.35 -9.78
C ASN A 165 -13.78 0.12 -8.41
N SER A 166 -14.39 -0.79 -7.66
CA SER A 166 -15.07 -0.49 -6.39
C SER A 166 -14.10 0.09 -5.34
N ALA A 167 -12.88 -0.44 -5.27
CA ALA A 167 -11.87 -0.02 -4.30
C ALA A 167 -11.41 1.43 -4.51
N GLY A 168 -11.21 1.83 -5.77
CA GLY A 168 -10.89 3.19 -6.16
C GLY A 168 -12.05 4.14 -5.91
N PHE A 169 -13.28 3.70 -6.20
CA PHE A 169 -14.49 4.50 -5.94
C PHE A 169 -14.75 4.71 -4.45
N GLN A 170 -14.57 3.68 -3.63
CA GLN A 170 -14.58 3.78 -2.17
C GLN A 170 -13.59 4.85 -1.68
N CYS A 171 -12.34 4.82 -2.15
CA CYS A 171 -11.35 5.83 -1.78
C CYS A 171 -11.73 7.23 -2.27
N LEU A 172 -12.30 7.35 -3.48
CA LEU A 172 -12.79 8.62 -4.04
C LEU A 172 -13.87 9.25 -3.14
N LEU A 173 -14.85 8.46 -2.74
CA LEU A 173 -15.92 8.91 -1.83
C LEU A 173 -15.35 9.28 -0.46
N GLU A 174 -14.45 8.48 0.10
CA GLU A 174 -13.78 8.81 1.36
C GLU A 174 -13.12 10.20 1.30
N VAL A 175 -12.41 10.53 0.21
CA VAL A 175 -11.83 11.88 0.02
C VAL A 175 -12.90 12.97 -0.03
N LEU A 176 -13.98 12.76 -0.80
CA LEU A 176 -15.06 13.74 -0.92
C LEU A 176 -15.74 14.03 0.43
N TYR A 177 -15.90 12.99 1.26
CA TYR A 177 -16.49 13.10 2.58
C TYR A 177 -15.49 13.50 3.68
N GLY A 178 -14.25 13.86 3.31
CA GLY A 178 -13.27 14.50 4.20
C GLY A 178 -12.24 13.57 4.84
N GLU A 179 -12.21 12.29 4.49
CA GLU A 179 -11.23 11.34 5.00
C GLU A 179 -9.86 11.51 4.34
N SER A 180 -8.80 11.18 5.08
CA SER A 180 -7.41 11.20 4.57
C SER A 180 -7.08 9.91 3.81
N ALA A 181 -7.85 9.60 2.77
CA ALA A 181 -7.76 8.33 2.07
C ALA A 181 -6.63 8.24 1.02
N ILE A 182 -6.09 9.36 0.55
CA ILE A 182 -5.04 9.41 -0.49
C ILE A 182 -3.66 9.09 0.11
N ASP A 183 -2.94 8.17 -0.51
CA ASP A 183 -1.54 7.86 -0.24
C ASP A 183 -0.76 7.58 -1.54
N ASP A 184 0.55 7.36 -1.40
CA ASP A 184 1.42 7.13 -2.55
C ASP A 184 1.11 5.83 -3.32
N GLU A 185 0.31 4.91 -2.75
CA GLU A 185 -0.06 3.65 -3.40
C GLU A 185 -1.32 3.80 -4.27
N ASN A 186 -2.29 4.62 -3.85
CA ASN A 186 -3.58 4.76 -4.53
C ASN A 186 -3.75 6.06 -5.32
N VAL A 187 -2.85 7.04 -5.18
CA VAL A 187 -3.01 8.38 -5.74
C VAL A 187 -3.23 8.37 -7.26
N ASP A 188 -2.55 7.52 -8.03
CA ASP A 188 -2.75 7.44 -9.48
C ASP A 188 -4.16 6.99 -9.85
N GLY A 189 -4.70 6.01 -9.10
CA GLY A 189 -6.04 5.48 -9.33
C GLY A 189 -7.12 6.50 -8.96
N ILE A 190 -6.98 7.18 -7.81
CA ILE A 190 -7.91 8.23 -7.39
C ILE A 190 -7.83 9.42 -8.37
N LEU A 191 -6.62 9.82 -8.77
CA LEU A 191 -6.42 10.91 -9.72
C LEU A 191 -7.05 10.59 -11.08
N HIS A 192 -6.89 9.37 -11.57
CA HIS A 192 -7.54 8.91 -12.79
C HIS A 192 -9.06 9.03 -12.71
N LEU A 193 -9.67 8.50 -11.64
CA LEU A 193 -11.11 8.60 -11.41
C LEU A 193 -11.57 10.04 -11.29
N ALA A 194 -10.83 10.87 -10.55
CA ALA A 194 -11.16 12.28 -10.36
C ALA A 194 -11.13 13.05 -11.69
N HIS A 195 -10.16 12.76 -12.57
CA HIS A 195 -10.08 13.35 -13.89
C HIS A 195 -11.23 12.88 -14.79
N MET A 196 -11.54 11.58 -14.83
CA MET A 196 -12.66 11.05 -15.61
C MET A 196 -14.01 11.60 -15.17
N ASN A 197 -14.20 11.79 -13.87
CA ASN A 197 -15.45 12.29 -13.29
C ASN A 197 -15.44 13.81 -13.06
N GLU A 198 -14.48 14.56 -13.62
CA GLU A 198 -14.41 16.03 -13.56
C GLU A 198 -14.46 16.60 -12.12
N MET A 199 -13.69 16.02 -11.20
CA MET A 199 -13.68 16.36 -9.77
C MET A 199 -12.48 17.22 -9.37
N ALA A 200 -12.55 18.53 -9.64
CA ALA A 200 -11.45 19.48 -9.36
C ALA A 200 -10.98 19.46 -7.89
N PHE A 201 -11.89 19.26 -6.93
CA PHE A 201 -11.53 19.16 -5.51
C PHE A 201 -10.61 17.97 -5.22
N VAL A 202 -10.93 16.79 -5.78
CA VAL A 202 -10.16 15.57 -5.56
C VAL A 202 -8.83 15.62 -6.31
N ILE A 203 -8.81 16.18 -7.53
CA ILE A 203 -7.57 16.42 -8.29
C ILE A 203 -6.59 17.23 -7.44
N ARG A 204 -7.04 18.34 -6.85
CA ARG A 204 -6.21 19.16 -5.95
C ARG A 204 -5.69 18.38 -4.74
N LYS A 205 -6.51 17.49 -4.17
CA LYS A 205 -6.07 16.62 -3.06
C LYS A 205 -5.01 15.60 -3.49
N CYS A 206 -5.11 15.08 -4.71
CA CYS A 206 -4.07 14.23 -5.29
C CYS A 206 -2.77 15.02 -5.53
N GLU A 207 -2.86 16.25 -6.03
CA GLU A 207 -1.70 17.14 -6.19
C GLU A 207 -0.98 17.40 -4.87
N GLU A 208 -1.72 17.76 -3.80
CA GLU A 208 -1.18 17.94 -2.45
C GLU A 208 -0.44 16.67 -1.98
N CYS A 209 -1.00 15.48 -2.21
CA CYS A 209 -0.34 14.23 -1.86
C CYS A 209 0.96 14.00 -2.66
N LEU A 210 0.92 14.24 -3.98
CA LEU A 210 2.07 14.04 -4.87
C LEU A 210 3.22 15.02 -4.56
N LEU A 211 2.92 16.25 -4.15
CA LEU A 211 3.92 17.26 -3.86
C LEU A 211 4.48 17.16 -2.44
N ASP A 212 3.62 16.92 -1.45
CA ASP A 212 3.98 17.09 -0.04
C ASP A 212 4.33 15.77 0.65
N LYS A 213 3.78 14.64 0.19
CA LYS A 213 3.82 13.36 0.91
C LYS A 213 4.42 12.21 0.11
N SER A 214 4.58 12.37 -1.20
CA SER A 214 5.08 11.31 -2.08
C SER A 214 6.58 11.11 -1.94
N ASP A 215 7.01 9.85 -1.80
CA ASP A 215 8.43 9.45 -1.85
C ASP A 215 8.91 9.24 -3.31
N ARG A 216 8.07 9.54 -4.31
CA ARG A 216 8.39 9.32 -5.72
C ARG A 216 9.46 10.30 -6.19
N PRO A 217 10.39 9.87 -7.06
CA PRO A 217 11.31 10.79 -7.73
C PRO A 217 10.55 11.88 -8.49
N SER A 218 11.07 13.11 -8.49
CA SER A 218 10.46 14.27 -9.18
C SER A 218 10.10 13.98 -10.64
N ARG A 219 10.95 13.22 -11.35
CA ARG A 219 10.68 12.77 -12.74
C ARG A 219 9.37 11.98 -12.90
N CYS A 220 8.95 11.23 -11.88
CA CYS A 220 7.72 10.45 -11.91
C CYS A 220 6.51 11.35 -11.67
N ILE A 221 6.61 12.24 -10.67
CA ILE A 221 5.58 13.24 -10.39
C ILE A 221 5.37 14.15 -11.62
N PHE A 222 6.45 14.57 -12.27
CA PHE A 222 6.40 15.37 -13.49
C PHE A 222 5.67 14.67 -14.65
N LYS A 223 5.91 13.35 -14.84
CA LYS A 223 5.18 12.57 -15.85
C LYS A 223 3.68 12.52 -15.56
N ILE A 224 3.30 12.33 -14.30
CA ILE A 224 1.89 12.32 -13.88
C ILE A 224 1.26 13.69 -14.12
N ALA A 225 1.96 14.76 -13.73
CA ALA A 225 1.49 16.14 -13.94
C ALA A 225 1.24 16.44 -15.41
N LYS A 226 2.16 16.03 -16.29
CA LYS A 226 2.00 16.18 -17.74
C LYS A 226 0.82 15.35 -18.27
N GLN A 227 0.63 14.14 -17.77
CA GLN A 227 -0.44 13.23 -18.22
C GLN A 227 -1.83 13.78 -17.90
N TYR A 228 -2.00 14.36 -16.70
CA TYR A 228 -3.29 14.88 -16.22
C TYR A 228 -3.41 16.40 -16.31
N GLN A 229 -2.47 17.08 -16.97
CA GLN A 229 -2.43 18.54 -17.13
C GLN A 229 -2.56 19.28 -15.79
N LEU A 230 -1.87 18.80 -14.76
CA LEU A 230 -1.93 19.37 -13.41
C LEU A 230 -1.19 20.71 -13.36
N GLU A 231 -1.87 21.74 -12.85
CA GLU A 231 -1.27 23.04 -12.58
C GLU A 231 -0.77 23.08 -11.14
N PHE A 232 0.49 22.70 -10.91
CA PHE A 232 1.08 22.81 -9.59
C PHE A 232 1.25 24.29 -9.20
N LYS A 233 0.31 24.82 -8.41
CA LYS A 233 0.46 26.11 -7.74
C LYS A 233 1.35 25.91 -6.51
N GLY A 234 2.65 26.10 -6.70
CA GLY A 234 3.64 25.98 -5.63
C GLY A 234 3.28 26.90 -4.44
N LYS A 235 3.16 26.34 -3.24
CA LYS A 235 3.07 27.08 -1.98
C LYS A 235 4.44 27.57 -1.46
N ASP A 236 5.49 27.46 -2.26
CA ASP A 236 6.81 27.95 -1.93
C ASP A 236 7.47 28.53 -3.18
N HIS A 237 7.90 29.79 -3.11
CA HIS A 237 8.59 30.52 -4.19
C HIS A 237 9.94 29.91 -4.61
N ASN A 238 10.27 28.70 -4.17
CA ASN A 238 11.58 28.08 -4.38
C ASN A 238 11.53 26.64 -4.95
N ARG A 239 10.35 26.19 -5.41
CA ARG A 239 10.20 24.99 -6.26
C ARG A 239 9.25 25.27 -7.42
N SER A 240 9.57 26.27 -8.25
CA SER A 240 9.04 26.31 -9.61
C SER A 240 9.75 25.23 -10.42
N TRP A 241 9.02 24.20 -10.83
CA TRP A 241 9.33 23.57 -12.10
C TRP A 241 8.77 24.54 -13.14
N GLU A 242 9.62 25.42 -13.68
CA GLU A 242 9.26 26.15 -14.89
C GLU A 242 8.98 25.12 -15.99
N ILE A 243 7.84 25.29 -16.65
CA ILE A 243 7.30 24.43 -17.72
C ILE A 243 8.32 24.28 -18.84
#